data_AF-A0A392MID2-F1
#
_entry.id   AF-A0A392MID2-F1
#
_cell.length_a   1.000
_cell.length_b   1.000
_cell.length_c   1.000
_cell.angle_alpha   90.00
_cell.angle_beta   90.00
_cell.angle_gamma   90.00
#
_symmetry.space_group_name_H-M   'P 1'
#
loop_
_entity.id
_entity.type
_entity.pdbx_description
1 polymer ?
#
loop_
_entity_poly.entity_id
_entity_poly.type
_entity_poly.pdbx_seq_one_letter_code
_entity_poly.pdbx_strand_id
1 'polypeptide(L)'
;MLCLTLEVLIFGFHLLDASSQSGISSTYNEIGVPCEIPYDDGYIYGFFSQDNVKVGDIIVKDQEFSEITREGNFALLALPFDGILGLGFQEISVGKVTPVWYNMIEQGQILDKVFSLWLNKDPMAEKGGEIVFGGMDKRHFRGDHSYFPISQEGYWQIEVGDILLGNNTT
;
A
#
# COMPACT_ATOMS: atom_id res chain seq x y z
N MET A 1 1.32 -23.47 11.45
CA MET A 1 1.94 -22.65 10.40
C MET A 1 0.85 -21.80 9.74
N LEU A 2 0.46 -20.72 10.41
CA LEU A 2 -0.39 -19.69 9.82
C LEU A 2 0.57 -18.69 9.17
N CYS A 3 0.72 -18.80 7.86
CA CYS A 3 1.32 -17.73 7.08
C CYS A 3 0.32 -16.58 7.12
N LEU A 4 0.54 -15.60 8.00
CA LEU A 4 -0.05 -14.29 7.83
C LEU A 4 0.75 -13.64 6.69
N THR A 5 0.45 -14.02 5.45
CA THR A 5 0.75 -13.16 4.32
C THR A 5 -0.01 -11.87 4.61
N LEU A 6 0.74 -10.82 4.94
CA LEU A 6 0.24 -9.46 4.94
C LEU A 6 0.00 -9.11 3.45
N GLU A 7 -0.98 -9.78 2.83
CA GLU A 7 -1.46 -9.42 1.51
C GLU A 7 -2.04 -8.03 1.66
N VAL A 8 -1.35 -7.07 1.07
CA VAL A 8 -1.82 -5.73 0.81
C VAL A 8 -2.40 -5.07 2.06
N LEU A 9 -1.60 -4.23 2.72
CA LEU A 9 -2.19 -3.20 3.57
C LEU A 9 -3.11 -2.34 2.68
N ILE A 10 -4.39 -2.74 2.62
CA ILE A 10 -5.48 -1.97 2.05
C ILE A 10 -5.70 -0.85 3.04
N PHE A 11 -4.89 0.20 2.90
CA PHE A 11 -5.32 1.47 3.44
C PHE A 11 -6.43 1.97 2.55
N GLY A 12 -7.64 1.96 3.10
CA GLY A 12 -8.74 2.78 2.62
C GLY A 12 -8.36 4.25 2.81
N PHE A 13 -7.50 4.75 1.92
CA PHE A 13 -7.41 6.17 1.71
C PHE A 13 -8.49 6.54 0.71
N HIS A 14 -9.18 7.64 0.98
CA HIS A 14 -9.95 8.41 -0.01
C HIS A 14 -8.98 9.12 -0.98
N LEU A 15 -8.00 8.37 -1.49
CA LEU A 15 -6.99 8.87 -2.39
C LEU A 15 -7.21 8.23 -3.75
N LEU A 16 -7.65 9.12 -4.62
CA LEU A 16 -7.93 8.98 -6.03
C LEU A 16 -9.25 8.26 -6.29
N ASP A 17 -10.31 9.08 -6.36
CA ASP A 17 -11.23 9.01 -7.49
C ASP A 17 -10.38 9.07 -8.77
N ALA A 18 -9.83 7.92 -9.14
CA ALA A 18 -9.11 7.66 -10.37
C ALA A 18 -10.12 7.27 -11.46
N SER A 19 -11.29 7.91 -11.48
CA SER A 19 -11.83 8.33 -12.76
C SER A 19 -10.84 9.34 -13.35
N SER A 20 -9.73 8.81 -13.85
CA SER A 20 -8.70 9.52 -14.60
C SER A 20 -9.40 10.30 -15.70
N GLN A 21 -9.66 11.57 -15.44
CA GLN A 21 -9.88 12.52 -16.51
C GLN A 21 -8.49 12.75 -17.12
N SER A 22 -7.98 11.74 -17.82
CA SER A 22 -6.71 11.73 -18.55
C SER A 22 -6.61 12.93 -19.51
N GLY A 23 -7.76 13.47 -19.93
CA GLY A 23 -7.88 14.73 -20.67
C GLY A 23 -7.75 16.03 -19.86
N ILE A 24 -7.61 15.99 -18.53
CA ILE A 24 -7.54 17.16 -17.63
C ILE A 24 -6.16 17.32 -16.99
N SER A 25 -5.50 16.23 -16.63
CA SER A 25 -4.17 16.32 -16.01
C SER A 25 -3.12 16.72 -17.04
N SER A 26 -2.41 17.83 -16.79
CA SER A 26 -1.30 18.27 -17.64
C SER A 26 -0.03 17.43 -17.47
N THR A 27 0.01 16.57 -16.45
CA THR A 27 1.16 15.71 -16.11
C THR A 27 0.89 14.24 -16.40
N TYR A 28 -0.32 13.92 -16.85
CA TYR A 28 -0.70 12.58 -17.28
C TYR A 28 0.08 12.15 -18.53
N ASN A 29 0.58 10.93 -18.48
CA ASN A 29 1.24 10.23 -19.58
C ASN A 29 0.60 8.85 -19.75
N GLU A 30 0.06 8.60 -20.94
CA GLU A 30 -0.55 7.32 -21.28
C GLU A 30 0.55 6.26 -21.50
N ILE A 31 0.46 5.13 -20.78
CA ILE A 31 1.28 3.94 -21.04
C ILE A 31 0.46 2.91 -21.84
N GLY A 32 -0.80 2.66 -21.43
CA GLY A 32 -1.77 1.85 -22.17
C GLY A 32 -1.48 0.35 -22.21
N VAL A 33 -0.49 -0.13 -21.47
CA VAL A 33 -0.17 -1.56 -21.38
C VAL A 33 -1.18 -2.24 -20.46
N PRO A 34 -1.91 -3.28 -20.93
CA PRO A 34 -2.91 -3.95 -20.10
C PRO A 34 -2.26 -4.68 -18.92
N CYS A 35 -2.97 -4.70 -17.79
CA CYS A 35 -2.56 -5.42 -16.59
C CYS A 35 -3.70 -6.30 -16.04
N GLU A 36 -3.31 -7.44 -15.49
CA GLU A 36 -4.20 -8.37 -14.78
C GLU A 36 -3.59 -8.60 -13.40
N ILE A 37 -4.33 -8.20 -12.36
CA ILE A 37 -3.89 -8.25 -10.97
C ILE A 37 -4.68 -9.35 -10.27
N PRO A 38 -4.04 -10.45 -9.83
CA PRO A 38 -4.69 -11.46 -9.00
C PRO A 38 -5.21 -10.83 -7.70
N TYR A 39 -6.46 -11.09 -7.35
CA TYR A 39 -7.07 -10.59 -6.13
C TYR A 39 -8.09 -11.59 -5.59
N ASP A 40 -7.81 -12.14 -4.40
CA ASP A 40 -8.57 -13.25 -3.80
C ASP A 40 -8.69 -14.46 -4.76
N ASP A 41 -9.90 -14.92 -5.05
CA ASP A 41 -10.19 -16.01 -5.98
C ASP A 41 -10.38 -15.53 -7.44
N GLY A 42 -10.13 -14.25 -7.71
CA GLY A 42 -10.36 -13.62 -9.01
C GLY A 42 -9.24 -12.70 -9.47
N TYR A 43 -9.59 -11.81 -10.39
CA TYR A 43 -8.68 -10.87 -11.02
C TYR A 43 -9.31 -9.49 -11.19
N ILE A 44 -8.47 -8.47 -11.08
CA ILE A 44 -8.76 -7.09 -11.41
C ILE A 44 -8.05 -6.77 -12.73
N TYR A 45 -8.79 -6.20 -13.69
CA TYR A 45 -8.28 -5.89 -15.03
C TYR A 45 -8.20 -4.40 -15.24
N GLY A 46 -7.11 -3.96 -15.86
CA GLY A 46 -6.85 -2.56 -16.13
C GLY A 46 -5.77 -2.35 -17.17
N PHE A 47 -5.20 -1.15 -17.18
CA PHE A 47 -4.00 -0.81 -17.93
C PHE A 47 -3.14 0.15 -17.11
N PHE A 48 -1.84 0.19 -17.41
CA PHE A 48 -0.93 1.11 -16.76
C PHE A 48 -1.04 2.51 -17.36
N SER A 49 -0.88 3.49 -16.48
CA SER A 49 -0.78 4.92 -16.76
C SER A 49 0.24 5.56 -15.82
N GLN A 50 0.65 6.79 -16.13
CA GLN A 50 1.61 7.52 -15.33
C GLN A 50 1.12 8.95 -15.08
N ASP A 51 1.25 9.42 -13.83
CA ASP A 51 0.98 10.81 -13.46
C ASP A 51 1.70 11.17 -12.16
N ASN A 52 1.61 12.44 -11.76
CA ASN A 52 2.03 12.87 -10.43
C ASN A 52 0.96 12.47 -9.39
N VAL A 53 1.39 11.74 -8.37
CA VAL A 53 0.51 11.31 -7.26
C VAL A 53 0.86 12.09 -6.01
N LYS A 54 -0.13 12.74 -5.41
CA LYS A 54 0.04 13.43 -4.12
C LYS A 54 -0.37 12.48 -2.99
N VAL A 55 0.54 12.17 -2.07
CA VAL A 55 0.27 11.38 -0.86
C VAL A 55 0.61 12.21 0.37
N GLY A 56 -0.40 12.55 1.18
CA GLY A 56 -0.25 13.55 2.23
C GLY A 56 0.21 14.89 1.62
N ASP A 57 1.34 15.41 2.06
CA ASP A 57 1.95 16.64 1.52
C ASP A 57 3.04 16.38 0.47
N ILE A 58 3.33 15.12 0.16
CA ILE A 58 4.39 14.73 -0.79
C ILE A 58 3.79 14.59 -2.19
N ILE A 59 4.42 15.21 -3.18
CA ILE A 59 4.11 14.98 -4.60
C ILE A 59 5.15 14.03 -5.16
N VAL A 60 4.73 12.81 -5.45
CA VAL A 60 5.53 11.78 -6.13
C VAL A 60 5.33 11.95 -7.62
N LYS A 61 6.40 12.27 -8.33
CA LYS A 61 6.35 12.52 -9.77
C LYS A 61 6.40 11.23 -10.57
N ASP A 62 5.79 11.26 -11.75
CA ASP A 62 5.90 10.20 -12.77
C ASP A 62 5.60 8.79 -12.19
N GLN A 63 4.66 8.73 -11.24
CA GLN A 63 4.25 7.48 -10.62
C GLN A 63 3.40 6.69 -11.62
N GLU A 64 3.85 5.48 -11.92
CA GLU A 64 3.06 4.52 -12.69
C GLU A 64 2.02 3.85 -11.78
N PHE A 65 0.77 3.76 -12.25
CA PHE A 65 -0.32 3.10 -11.53
C PHE A 65 -1.26 2.41 -12.53
N SER A 66 -2.14 1.56 -12.02
CA SER A 66 -3.11 0.83 -12.85
C SER A 66 -4.47 1.53 -12.81
N GLU A 67 -5.00 1.85 -13.98
CA GLU A 67 -6.38 2.28 -14.16
C GLU A 67 -7.28 1.05 -14.33
N ILE A 68 -8.18 0.86 -13.36
CA ILE A 68 -9.02 -0.34 -13.32
C ILE A 68 -10.24 -0.14 -14.22
N THR A 69 -10.47 -1.09 -15.12
CA THR A 69 -11.59 -1.06 -16.08
C THR A 69 -12.63 -2.13 -15.78
N ARG A 70 -12.24 -3.21 -15.11
CA ARG A 70 -13.13 -4.30 -14.74
C ARG A 70 -12.64 -4.99 -13.48
N GLU A 71 -13.51 -5.01 -12.48
CA GLU A 71 -13.33 -5.81 -11.27
C GLU A 71 -14.06 -7.15 -11.44
N GLY A 72 -13.39 -8.26 -11.13
CA GLY A 72 -14.00 -9.59 -11.23
C GLY A 72 -14.99 -9.91 -10.09
N ASN A 73 -14.88 -9.22 -8.95
CA ASN A 73 -15.62 -9.54 -7.73
C ASN A 73 -16.49 -8.37 -7.25
N PHE A 74 -17.77 -8.63 -7.02
CA PHE A 74 -18.75 -7.66 -6.53
C PHE A 74 -18.44 -7.13 -5.12
N ALA A 75 -17.58 -7.83 -4.36
CA ALA A 75 -17.19 -7.43 -3.01
C ALA A 75 -16.47 -6.08 -2.95
N LEU A 76 -15.70 -5.72 -4.00
CA LEU A 76 -14.96 -4.46 -4.06
C LEU A 76 -15.91 -3.24 -4.18
N LEU A 77 -17.03 -3.40 -4.89
CA LEU A 77 -18.04 -2.35 -5.07
C LEU A 77 -18.74 -1.92 -3.77
N ALA A 78 -18.68 -2.74 -2.72
CA ALA A 78 -19.30 -2.46 -1.43
C ALA A 78 -18.32 -1.86 -0.40
N LEU A 79 -17.05 -1.68 -0.77
CA LEU A 79 -16.02 -1.20 0.14
C LEU A 79 -16.02 0.34 0.20
N PRO A 80 -15.68 0.93 1.36
CA PRO A 80 -15.70 2.39 1.55
C PRO A 80 -14.46 3.09 0.96
N PHE A 81 -13.69 2.44 0.09
CA PHE A 81 -12.47 2.98 -0.51
C PHE A 81 -12.48 2.81 -2.03
N ASP A 82 -11.84 3.74 -2.72
CA ASP A 82 -11.85 3.83 -4.19
C ASP A 82 -10.65 3.13 -4.84
N GLY A 83 -9.62 2.81 -4.06
CA GLY A 83 -8.40 2.19 -4.59
C GLY A 83 -7.47 1.66 -3.50
N ILE A 84 -6.35 1.08 -3.96
CA ILE A 84 -5.34 0.44 -3.12
C ILE A 84 -3.98 1.07 -3.40
N LEU A 85 -3.31 1.51 -2.32
CA LEU A 85 -1.93 1.97 -2.38
C LEU A 85 -0.98 0.84 -1.90
N GLY A 86 -0.29 0.19 -2.85
CA GLY A 86 0.68 -0.85 -2.53
C GLY A 86 1.96 -0.29 -1.88
N LEU A 87 2.26 -0.75 -0.66
CA LEU A 87 3.49 -0.43 0.09
C LEU A 87 4.48 -1.61 0.14
N GLY A 88 4.26 -2.63 -0.69
CA GLY A 88 5.14 -3.79 -0.82
C GLY A 88 6.42 -3.48 -1.59
N PHE A 89 7.18 -4.55 -1.87
CA PHE A 89 8.38 -4.47 -2.67
C PHE A 89 8.06 -4.60 -4.17
N GLN A 90 8.96 -4.10 -5.02
CA GLN A 90 8.78 -4.12 -6.48
C GLN A 90 8.72 -5.54 -7.07
N GLU A 91 9.34 -6.52 -6.40
CA GLU A 91 9.43 -7.91 -6.86
C GLU A 91 8.05 -8.56 -7.03
N ILE A 92 7.07 -8.15 -6.23
CA ILE A 92 5.69 -8.68 -6.30
C ILE A 92 4.74 -7.74 -7.05
N SER A 93 5.24 -6.61 -7.58
CA SER A 93 4.45 -5.68 -8.37
C SER A 93 4.12 -6.28 -9.74
N VAL A 94 2.84 -6.25 -10.12
CA VAL A 94 2.42 -6.62 -11.49
C VAL A 94 3.06 -5.65 -12.48
N GLY A 95 3.68 -6.17 -13.53
CA GLY A 95 4.42 -5.36 -14.49
C GLY A 95 5.76 -4.79 -13.97
N LYS A 96 6.19 -5.17 -12.74
CA LYS A 96 7.41 -4.65 -12.09
C LYS A 96 7.42 -3.13 -11.94
N VAL A 97 6.24 -2.53 -11.81
CA VAL A 97 6.09 -1.09 -11.59
C VAL A 97 6.73 -0.69 -10.26
N THR A 98 7.47 0.41 -10.26
CA THR A 98 8.11 0.98 -9.07
C THR A 98 7.06 1.44 -8.05
N PRO A 99 7.06 0.90 -6.81
CA PRO A 99 6.10 1.30 -5.78
C PRO A 99 6.24 2.78 -5.38
N VAL A 100 5.16 3.38 -4.89
CA VAL A 100 5.11 4.81 -4.51
C VAL A 100 6.20 5.19 -3.51
N TRP A 101 6.44 4.36 -2.50
CA TRP A 101 7.45 4.69 -1.49
C TRP A 101 8.89 4.56 -2.02
N TYR A 102 9.15 3.77 -3.07
CA TYR A 102 10.45 3.75 -3.75
C TYR A 102 10.68 5.07 -4.47
N ASN A 103 9.69 5.53 -5.24
CA ASN A 103 9.75 6.83 -5.91
C ASN A 103 9.92 7.99 -4.91
N MET A 104 9.27 7.94 -3.73
CA MET A 104 9.52 8.93 -2.67
C MET A 104 11.00 8.98 -2.23
N ILE A 105 11.66 7.83 -2.13
CA ILE A 105 13.08 7.74 -1.75
C ILE A 105 13.97 8.24 -2.88
N GLU A 106 13.75 7.75 -4.10
CA GLU A 106 14.55 8.08 -5.27
C GLU A 106 14.48 9.57 -5.62
N GLN A 107 13.31 10.18 -5.41
CA GLN A 107 13.08 11.62 -5.61
C GLN A 107 13.50 12.48 -4.42
N GLY A 108 14.12 11.88 -3.38
CA GLY A 108 14.63 12.57 -2.21
C GLY A 108 13.55 13.24 -1.34
N GLN A 109 12.30 12.77 -1.43
CA GLN A 109 11.17 13.31 -0.66
C GLN A 109 11.18 12.82 0.80
N ILE A 110 11.78 11.65 1.05
CA ILE A 110 11.96 11.10 2.40
C ILE A 110 13.43 10.78 2.66
N LEU A 111 13.91 11.17 3.85
CA LEU A 111 15.31 11.00 4.25
C LEU A 111 15.54 9.64 4.91
N ASP A 112 14.69 9.29 5.87
CA ASP A 112 14.71 7.99 6.51
C ASP A 112 13.88 7.01 5.66
N LYS A 113 14.49 5.87 5.27
CA LYS A 113 13.85 4.86 4.42
C LYS A 113 12.91 3.95 5.21
N VAL A 114 12.00 4.56 5.96
CA VAL A 114 11.00 3.89 6.80
C VAL A 114 9.65 4.55 6.59
N PHE A 115 8.59 3.76 6.70
CA PHE A 115 7.25 4.28 6.96
C PHE A 115 6.70 3.60 8.20
N SER A 116 5.76 4.24 8.87
CA SER A 116 5.12 3.69 10.06
C SER A 116 3.62 3.92 10.04
N LEU A 117 2.93 3.05 10.77
CA LEU A 117 1.49 2.90 10.74
C LEU A 117 0.97 2.89 12.17
N TRP A 118 0.05 3.80 12.45
CA TRP A 118 -0.76 3.75 13.65
C TRP A 118 -2.20 3.54 13.24
N LEU A 119 -2.83 2.52 13.81
CA LEU A 119 -4.25 2.23 13.61
C LEU A 119 -4.97 2.42 14.93
N ASN A 120 -6.01 3.24 14.92
CA ASN A 120 -6.86 3.42 16.07
C ASN A 120 -7.77 2.20 16.23
N LYS A 121 -7.80 1.64 17.44
CA LYS A 121 -8.60 0.47 17.76
C LYS A 121 -10.05 0.83 18.11
N ASP A 122 -10.32 2.10 18.40
CA ASP A 122 -11.66 2.58 18.68
C ASP A 122 -12.41 2.80 17.35
N PRO A 123 -13.42 1.98 17.03
CA PRO A 123 -14.16 2.11 15.78
C PRO A 123 -15.02 3.39 15.73
N MET A 124 -15.25 4.04 16.88
CA MET A 124 -16.03 5.28 16.97
C MET A 124 -15.15 6.54 16.99
N ALA A 125 -13.82 6.38 16.95
CA ALA A 125 -12.92 7.52 16.95
C ALA A 125 -12.97 8.28 15.62
N GLU A 126 -12.90 9.61 15.72
CA GLU A 126 -12.85 10.49 14.55
C GLU A 126 -11.61 10.24 13.68
N LYS A 127 -10.48 9.88 14.30
CA LYS A 127 -9.24 9.49 13.61
C LYS A 127 -9.06 7.98 13.65
N GLY A 128 -9.23 7.33 12.50
CA GLY A 128 -9.06 5.88 12.35
C GLY A 128 -7.60 5.40 12.31
N GLY A 129 -6.65 6.27 11.95
CA GLY A 129 -5.23 5.93 11.89
C GLY A 129 -4.36 7.05 11.33
N GLU A 130 -3.07 6.78 11.23
CA GLU A 130 -2.03 7.65 10.67
C GLU A 130 -0.97 6.79 9.96
N ILE A 131 -0.51 7.25 8.80
CA ILE A 131 0.70 6.78 8.15
C ILE A 131 1.73 7.90 8.15
N VAL A 132 2.98 7.58 8.46
CA VAL A 132 4.10 8.52 8.38
C VAL A 132 5.14 7.95 7.44
N PHE A 133 5.41 8.64 6.34
CA PHE A 133 6.55 8.34 5.46
C PHE A 133 7.77 9.14 5.94
N GLY A 134 8.92 8.48 6.04
CA GLY A 134 10.15 9.12 6.49
C GLY A 134 10.33 9.23 8.00
N GLY A 135 9.57 8.47 8.80
CA GLY A 135 9.70 8.50 10.25
C GLY A 135 8.59 7.81 11.02
N MET A 136 8.48 8.16 12.30
CA MET A 136 7.49 7.62 13.24
C MET A 136 7.00 8.71 14.19
N ASP A 137 5.70 8.73 14.46
CA ASP A 137 5.14 9.64 15.45
C ASP A 137 5.20 9.03 16.87
N LYS A 138 6.03 9.65 17.71
CA LYS A 138 6.24 9.25 19.11
C LYS A 138 5.00 9.38 20.00
N ARG A 139 3.94 10.09 19.55
CA ARG A 139 2.66 10.16 20.27
C ARG A 139 1.90 8.83 20.25
N HIS A 140 2.19 7.98 19.26
CA HIS A 140 1.40 6.79 18.95
C HIS A 140 1.98 5.47 19.49
N PHE A 141 3.13 5.50 20.17
CA PHE A 141 3.72 4.32 20.82
C PHE A 141 4.40 4.67 22.15
N ARG A 142 4.73 3.63 22.93
CA ARG A 142 5.49 3.75 24.18
C ARG A 142 6.57 2.68 24.22
N GLY A 143 7.73 3.03 24.77
CA GLY A 143 8.89 2.13 24.79
C GLY A 143 9.59 2.06 23.44
N ASP A 144 10.45 1.05 23.29
CA ASP A 144 11.26 0.82 22.10
C ASP A 144 10.60 -0.18 21.15
N HIS A 145 10.92 -0.07 19.86
CA HIS A 145 10.49 -1.03 18.85
C HIS A 145 11.43 -2.23 18.80
N SER A 146 10.85 -3.42 18.63
CA SER A 146 11.59 -4.63 18.29
C SER A 146 11.66 -4.77 16.78
N TYR A 147 12.87 -4.92 16.24
CA TYR A 147 13.11 -5.08 14.81
C TYR A 147 13.52 -6.51 14.51
N PHE A 148 12.97 -7.05 13.43
CA PHE A 148 13.27 -8.39 12.93
C PHE A 148 13.66 -8.28 11.45
N PRO A 149 14.63 -9.09 10.98
CA PRO A 149 15.00 -9.10 9.58
C PRO A 149 13.86 -9.67 8.72
N ILE A 150 13.78 -9.20 7.48
CA ILE A 150 12.87 -9.75 6.47
C ILE A 150 13.37 -11.13 6.06
N SER A 151 12.50 -12.14 6.10
CA SER A 151 12.85 -13.52 5.77
C SER A 151 12.78 -13.81 4.28
N GLN A 152 11.94 -13.08 3.53
CA GLN A 152 11.79 -13.20 2.09
C GLN A 152 11.49 -11.83 1.47
N GLU A 153 12.38 -11.35 0.61
CA GLU A 153 12.16 -10.14 -0.18
C GLU A 153 10.95 -10.30 -1.11
N GLY A 154 10.18 -9.22 -1.29
CA GLY A 154 8.86 -9.25 -1.93
C GLY A 154 7.75 -8.88 -0.94
N TYR A 155 7.76 -9.51 0.23
CA TYR A 155 6.75 -9.31 1.28
C TYR A 155 7.38 -8.68 2.52
N TRP A 156 6.58 -7.96 3.30
CA TRP A 156 6.94 -7.58 4.68
C TRP A 156 6.83 -8.80 5.60
N GLN A 157 7.61 -9.85 5.30
CA GLN A 157 7.55 -11.15 5.94
C GLN A 157 8.66 -11.29 6.98
N ILE A 158 8.29 -11.73 8.18
CA ILE A 158 9.21 -12.02 9.28
C ILE A 158 9.07 -13.47 9.73
N GLU A 159 10.12 -14.03 10.31
CA GLU A 159 10.03 -15.30 11.02
C GLU A 159 9.41 -15.08 12.40
N VAL A 160 8.40 -15.88 12.74
CA VAL A 160 7.73 -15.85 14.03
C VAL A 160 8.01 -17.17 14.75
N GLY A 161 8.43 -17.10 16.00
CA GLY A 161 8.62 -18.27 16.86
C GLY A 161 7.29 -18.83 17.37
N ASP A 162 7.32 -19.41 18.57
CA ASP A 162 6.15 -20.08 19.14
C ASP A 162 4.97 -19.12 19.39
N ILE A 163 3.78 -19.58 19.04
CA ILE A 163 2.53 -18.89 19.36
C ILE A 163 1.96 -19.54 20.63
N LEU A 164 1.81 -18.73 21.68
CA LEU A 164 1.26 -19.19 22.95
C LEU A 164 -0.27 -19.08 22.96
N LEU A 165 -0.95 -20.16 23.33
CA LEU A 165 -2.39 -20.16 23.64
C LEU A 165 -2.55 -20.33 25.16
N GLY A 166 -2.72 -19.20 25.86
CA GLY A 166 -2.66 -19.16 27.32
C GLY A 166 -1.22 -19.40 27.81
N ASN A 167 -1.03 -20.39 28.70
CA ASN A 167 0.31 -20.74 29.23
C ASN A 167 0.99 -21.91 28.47
N ASN A 168 0.38 -22.41 27.39
CA ASN A 168 0.92 -23.53 26.64
C ASN A 168 1.44 -23.04 25.27
N THR A 169 2.66 -23.44 24.94
CA THR A 169 3.24 -23.35 23.59
C THR A 169 2.52 -24.30 22.65
N THR A 170 2.23 -23.87 21.42
CA THR A 170 1.69 -24.72 20.34
C THR A 170 2.79 -25.11 19.38
#